data_AF-A0A8H4XB55-F1
#
_entry.id   AF-A0A8H4XB55-F1
#
_cell.length_a   1.000
_cell.length_b   1.000
_cell.length_c   1.000
_cell.angle_alpha   90.00
_cell.angle_beta   90.00
_cell.angle_gamma   90.00
#
_symmetry.space_group_name_H-M   'P 1'
#
loop_
_entity.id
_entity.type
_entity.pdbx_description
1 polymer ?
#
loop_
_entity_poly.entity_id
_entity_poly.type
_entity_poly.pdbx_seq_one_letter_code
_entity_poly.pdbx_strand_id
1 'polypeptide(L)'
;MFPNIHTLVLTEVPLTESLARAWYDFLLGIVRLEIPIELESLELQELCSKDDDEDDDNDPILILLDPSKGLVDLFVDQCGMTYSMELWEHLCPNHLTLRRFVNHSRFYDDDRTHDWIDSPDMMIEEEDRDEMWERPFLNPLYVLDLEFIGLSCDPTILIEVLYTFTKKSCLKVIHVRQSKKTARLAGSWAIASRPSNFTTWPGPVLLGFEDDEDSPKQYLNNGFPRFLEWAFEPHGIKSLEYVVFGDFARPERYLSLNLLFCRNEGETRVFRAIKESSAGPEWKQVMKEYGNALMSCPLEPPFQVPRPNAP
;
A
#
# COMPACT_ATOMS: atom_id res chain seq x y z
N MET A 1 23.55 -3.40 24.66
CA MET A 1 22.46 -4.41 24.68
C MET A 1 21.17 -3.63 24.76
N PHE A 2 20.28 -3.76 23.78
CA PHE A 2 19.03 -2.99 23.67
C PHE A 2 17.89 -3.93 24.07
N PRO A 3 17.51 -4.01 25.36
CA PRO A 3 16.62 -5.07 25.83
C PRO A 3 15.14 -4.89 25.41
N ASN A 4 14.74 -3.74 24.86
CA ASN A 4 13.33 -3.42 24.58
C ASN A 4 13.18 -2.72 23.21
N ILE A 5 13.51 -3.40 22.11
CA ILE A 5 13.22 -2.88 20.76
C ILE A 5 11.81 -3.34 20.38
N HIS A 6 10.87 -2.41 20.32
CA HIS A 6 9.48 -2.66 19.90
C HIS A 6 9.21 -2.28 18.44
N THR A 7 10.02 -1.39 17.89
CA THR A 7 9.91 -0.91 16.52
C THR A 7 11.29 -0.92 15.87
N LEU A 8 11.39 -1.53 14.70
CA LEU A 8 12.59 -1.53 13.87
C LEU A 8 12.21 -0.97 12.50
N VAL A 9 12.88 0.09 12.09
CA VAL A 9 12.69 0.73 10.78
C VAL A 9 14.01 0.67 10.04
N LEU A 10 14.04 -0.04 8.93
CA LEU A 10 15.18 -0.15 8.03
C LEU A 10 14.83 0.56 6.71
N THR A 11 15.12 1.86 6.66
CA THR A 11 14.83 2.74 5.52
C THR A 11 16.10 3.09 4.75
N GLU A 12 16.05 3.07 3.41
CA GLU A 12 17.17 3.43 2.53
C GLU A 12 18.45 2.62 2.84
N VAL A 13 18.27 1.36 3.28
CA VAL A 13 19.37 0.43 3.52
C VAL A 13 19.55 -0.40 2.25
N PRO A 14 20.76 -0.47 1.66
CA PRO A 14 20.94 -1.30 0.47
C PRO A 14 20.82 -2.75 0.92
N LEU A 15 19.66 -3.35 0.70
CA LEU A 15 19.38 -4.76 1.00
C LEU A 15 20.12 -5.65 0.01
N THR A 16 21.44 -5.47 -0.09
CA THR A 16 22.31 -6.46 -0.74
C THR A 16 22.27 -7.73 0.10
N GLU A 17 22.46 -8.89 -0.53
CA GLU A 17 22.52 -10.18 0.18
C GLU A 17 23.47 -10.11 1.38
N SER A 18 24.62 -9.43 1.24
CA SER A 18 25.62 -9.28 2.31
C SER A 18 25.13 -8.44 3.50
N LEU A 19 24.38 -7.36 3.26
CA LEU A 19 23.89 -6.48 4.31
C LEU A 19 22.61 -7.05 4.94
N ALA A 20 21.74 -7.66 4.13
CA ALA A 20 20.62 -8.45 4.60
C ALA A 20 21.09 -9.61 5.48
N ARG A 21 22.16 -10.32 5.08
CA ARG A 21 22.80 -11.37 5.88
C ARG A 21 23.46 -10.83 7.14
N ALA A 22 24.03 -9.62 7.14
CA ALA A 22 24.55 -8.98 8.35
C ALA A 22 23.42 -8.55 9.32
N TRP A 23 22.31 -8.05 8.79
CA TRP A 23 21.10 -7.76 9.57
C TRP A 23 20.44 -9.03 10.08
N TYR A 24 20.41 -10.08 9.26
CA TYR A 24 19.97 -11.40 9.65
C TYR A 24 20.85 -11.97 10.75
N ASP A 25 22.18 -11.89 10.63
CA ASP A 25 23.12 -12.32 11.65
C ASP A 25 22.96 -11.49 12.93
N PHE A 26 22.61 -10.21 12.82
CA PHE A 26 22.24 -9.37 13.96
C PHE A 26 20.93 -9.85 14.60
N LEU A 27 19.85 -10.04 13.83
CA LEU A 27 18.55 -10.53 14.32
C LEU A 27 18.67 -11.94 14.90
N LEU A 28 19.31 -12.88 14.20
CA LEU A 28 19.68 -14.20 14.68
C LEU A 28 20.57 -14.13 15.90
N GLY A 29 21.53 -13.22 15.94
CA GLY A 29 22.39 -13.00 17.10
C GLY A 29 21.57 -12.63 18.31
N ILE A 30 20.57 -11.77 18.15
CA ILE A 30 19.67 -11.38 19.24
C ILE A 30 18.76 -12.56 19.66
N VAL A 31 18.21 -13.31 18.70
CA VAL A 31 17.42 -14.53 18.95
C VAL A 31 18.25 -15.60 19.68
N ARG A 32 19.49 -15.87 19.23
CA ARG A 32 20.42 -16.84 19.81
C ARG A 32 20.88 -16.44 21.21
N LEU A 33 20.92 -15.14 21.51
CA LEU A 33 21.24 -14.62 22.83
C LEU A 33 20.03 -14.67 23.78
N GLU A 34 18.90 -15.26 23.36
CA GLU A 34 17.64 -15.33 24.11
C GLU A 34 17.19 -13.96 24.64
N ILE A 35 17.57 -12.89 23.95
CA ILE A 35 17.12 -11.55 24.29
C ILE A 35 15.69 -11.47 23.75
N PRO A 36 14.67 -11.31 24.62
CA PRO A 36 13.30 -11.21 24.16
C PRO A 36 13.15 -9.91 23.35
N ILE A 37 13.13 -10.03 22.02
CA ILE A 37 12.69 -8.93 21.17
C ILE A 37 11.19 -9.10 20.99
N GLU A 38 10.42 -8.23 21.66
CA GLU A 38 9.00 -8.07 21.40
C GLU A 38 8.85 -7.06 20.26
N LEU A 39 9.33 -7.43 19.07
CA LEU A 39 9.20 -6.59 17.89
C LEU A 39 7.72 -6.60 17.48
N GLU A 40 7.05 -5.48 17.72
CA GLU A 40 5.64 -5.30 17.41
C GLU A 40 5.46 -4.70 16.01
N SER A 41 6.42 -3.86 15.58
CA SER A 41 6.37 -3.17 14.30
C SER A 41 7.70 -3.28 13.54
N LEU A 42 7.62 -3.66 12.27
CA LEU A 42 8.74 -3.76 11.35
C LEU A 42 8.45 -2.99 10.06
N GLU A 43 9.37 -2.13 9.65
CA GLU A 43 9.35 -1.46 8.35
C GLU A 43 10.62 -1.80 7.58
N LEU A 44 10.46 -2.35 6.38
CA LEU A 44 11.52 -2.73 5.47
C LEU A 44 11.33 -1.97 4.16
N GLN A 45 12.37 -1.24 3.75
CA GLN A 45 12.35 -0.50 2.50
C GLN A 45 13.58 -0.83 1.65
N GLU A 46 13.31 -1.44 0.50
CA GLU A 46 14.32 -1.84 -0.45
C GLU A 46 14.86 -0.67 -1.28
N LEU A 47 16.20 -0.62 -1.39
CA LEU A 47 16.90 0.30 -2.27
C LEU A 47 17.03 -0.32 -3.65
N CYS A 48 16.26 0.20 -4.60
CA CYS A 48 16.15 -0.35 -5.94
C CYS A 48 17.25 0.21 -6.83
N SER A 49 18.19 -0.64 -7.26
CA SER A 49 19.17 -0.28 -8.27
C SER A 49 18.69 -0.79 -9.65
N LYS A 50 19.03 -0.06 -10.72
CA LYS A 50 18.65 -0.48 -12.09
C LYS A 50 19.50 -1.65 -12.61
N ASP A 51 20.60 -1.95 -11.91
CA ASP A 51 21.64 -2.88 -12.37
C ASP A 51 21.58 -4.23 -11.61
N ASP A 52 20.61 -4.40 -10.71
CA ASP A 52 20.41 -5.66 -9.98
C ASP A 52 19.59 -6.65 -10.85
N ASP A 53 20.28 -7.24 -11.82
CA ASP A 53 19.82 -8.40 -12.62
C ASP A 53 20.02 -9.74 -11.88
N GLU A 54 20.34 -9.72 -10.57
CA GLU A 54 20.71 -10.94 -9.86
C GLU A 54 19.48 -11.72 -9.40
N ASP A 55 19.23 -12.84 -10.09
CA ASP A 55 18.45 -14.01 -9.65
C ASP A 55 19.05 -14.61 -8.36
N ASP A 56 19.14 -13.84 -7.27
CA ASP A 56 19.56 -14.41 -5.99
C ASP A 56 18.35 -15.09 -5.35
N ASP A 57 18.42 -16.43 -5.25
CA ASP A 57 17.34 -17.33 -4.78
C ASP A 57 16.82 -17.01 -3.36
N ASN A 58 17.38 -16.02 -2.66
CA ASN A 58 16.94 -15.65 -1.32
C ASN A 58 16.61 -14.16 -1.23
N ASP A 59 15.32 -13.85 -1.24
CA ASP A 59 14.82 -12.49 -0.97
C ASP A 59 15.26 -12.05 0.45
N PRO A 60 16.04 -10.94 0.56
CA PRO A 60 16.52 -10.42 1.83
C PRO A 60 15.39 -10.05 2.81
N ILE A 61 14.20 -9.72 2.30
CA ILE A 61 13.01 -9.43 3.11
C ILE A 61 12.55 -10.71 3.83
N LEU A 62 12.49 -11.84 3.13
CA LEU A 62 12.09 -13.13 3.71
C LEU A 62 13.03 -13.56 4.83
N ILE A 63 14.34 -13.40 4.60
CA ILE A 63 15.38 -13.69 5.59
C ILE A 63 15.14 -12.91 6.90
N LEU A 64 14.79 -11.62 6.81
CA LEU A 64 14.59 -10.76 7.98
C LEU A 64 13.26 -11.04 8.71
N LEU A 65 12.26 -11.60 8.01
CA LEU A 65 10.95 -11.90 8.57
C LEU A 65 10.92 -13.18 9.41
N ASP A 66 11.66 -14.21 9.01
CA ASP A 66 11.73 -15.52 9.69
C ASP A 66 11.96 -15.49 11.21
N PRO A 67 12.92 -14.71 11.74
CA PRO A 67 13.19 -14.69 13.18
C PRO A 67 12.15 -13.89 13.98
N SER A 68 11.36 -13.03 13.33
CA SER A 68 10.41 -12.17 14.01
C SER A 68 9.15 -12.96 14.40
N LYS A 69 8.58 -12.69 15.58
CA LYS A 69 7.32 -13.30 16.05
C LYS A 69 6.50 -12.24 16.76
N GLY A 70 5.18 -12.32 16.63
CA GLY A 70 4.27 -11.40 17.32
C GLY A 70 4.15 -10.03 16.67
N LEU A 71 4.59 -9.88 15.40
CA LEU A 71 4.41 -8.65 14.65
C LEU A 71 2.93 -8.28 14.56
N VAL A 72 2.62 -7.04 14.88
CA VAL A 72 1.29 -6.42 14.74
C VAL A 72 1.25 -5.53 13.51
N ASP A 73 2.34 -4.81 13.25
CA ASP A 73 2.50 -3.89 12.12
C ASP A 73 3.67 -4.34 11.24
N LEU A 74 3.43 -4.54 9.96
CA LEU A 74 4.47 -4.82 8.97
C LEU A 74 4.29 -3.94 7.74
N PHE A 75 5.34 -3.20 7.39
CA PHE A 75 5.37 -2.33 6.23
C PHE A 75 6.55 -2.71 5.33
N VAL A 76 6.27 -3.06 4.09
CA VAL A 76 7.28 -3.53 3.13
C VAL A 76 7.19 -2.70 1.87
N ASP A 77 8.33 -2.23 1.40
CA ASP A 77 8.52 -1.64 0.08
C ASP A 77 9.55 -2.47 -0.69
N GLN A 78 9.06 -3.14 -1.72
CA GLN A 78 9.79 -4.12 -2.51
C GLN A 78 9.91 -3.66 -3.96
N CYS A 79 11.03 -4.01 -4.57
CA CYS A 79 11.38 -3.63 -5.93
C CYS A 79 11.82 -4.83 -6.75
N GLY A 80 11.57 -4.73 -8.05
CA GLY A 80 12.12 -5.66 -9.03
C GLY A 80 11.14 -6.77 -9.35
N MET A 81 11.67 -7.98 -9.54
CA MET A 81 10.88 -9.15 -9.95
C MET A 81 10.29 -9.91 -8.77
N THR A 82 10.40 -9.39 -7.53
CA THR A 82 9.82 -10.03 -6.35
C THR A 82 8.30 -10.05 -6.43
N TYR A 83 7.73 -11.25 -6.50
CA TYR A 83 6.30 -11.47 -6.57
C TYR A 83 5.67 -11.27 -5.19
N SER A 84 4.68 -10.37 -5.08
CA SER A 84 3.99 -10.15 -3.79
C SER A 84 3.37 -11.43 -3.23
N MET A 85 2.95 -12.35 -4.10
CA MET A 85 2.40 -13.65 -3.71
C MET A 85 3.41 -14.49 -2.92
N GLU A 86 4.65 -14.59 -3.39
CA GLU A 86 5.72 -15.35 -2.72
C GLU A 86 5.97 -14.80 -1.30
N LEU A 87 6.09 -13.48 -1.19
CA LEU A 87 6.19 -12.81 0.10
C LEU A 87 5.02 -13.15 1.03
N TRP A 88 3.79 -13.08 0.52
CA TRP A 88 2.61 -13.30 1.35
C TRP A 88 2.44 -14.77 1.76
N GLU A 89 2.75 -15.71 0.87
CA GLU A 89 2.71 -17.16 1.15
C GLU A 89 3.67 -17.56 2.28
N HIS A 90 4.85 -16.95 2.29
CA HIS A 90 5.85 -17.17 3.33
C HIS A 90 5.47 -16.48 4.65
N LEU A 91 5.01 -15.23 4.56
CA LEU A 91 4.71 -14.37 5.71
C LEU A 91 3.46 -14.80 6.47
N CYS A 92 2.31 -14.88 5.78
CA CYS A 92 0.99 -14.88 6.41
C CYS A 92 0.78 -16.04 7.40
N PRO A 93 1.22 -17.28 7.13
CA PRO A 93 1.07 -18.39 8.07
C PRO A 93 1.84 -18.21 9.39
N ASN A 94 2.95 -17.48 9.35
CA ASN A 94 3.86 -17.31 10.49
C ASN A 94 3.53 -16.09 11.36
N HIS A 95 2.74 -15.16 10.83
CA HIS A 95 2.49 -13.84 11.44
C HIS A 95 1.00 -13.55 11.65
N LEU A 96 0.29 -14.51 12.26
CA LEU A 96 -1.16 -14.41 12.53
C LEU A 96 -1.56 -13.24 13.46
N THR A 97 -0.59 -12.64 14.15
CA THR A 97 -0.79 -11.46 15.00
C THR A 97 -0.89 -10.15 14.21
N LEU A 98 -0.59 -10.15 12.91
CA LEU A 98 -0.63 -8.96 12.08
C LEU A 98 -2.03 -8.35 12.07
N ARG A 99 -2.06 -7.03 12.25
CA ARG A 99 -3.26 -6.20 12.20
C ARG A 99 -3.14 -5.14 11.12
N ARG A 100 -1.94 -4.62 10.88
CA ARG A 100 -1.69 -3.62 9.84
C ARG A 100 -0.60 -4.11 8.92
N PHE A 101 -0.92 -4.18 7.64
CA PHE A 101 0.00 -4.64 6.62
C PHE A 101 0.07 -3.61 5.49
N VAL A 102 1.29 -3.20 5.13
CA VAL A 102 1.53 -2.38 3.94
C VAL A 102 2.48 -3.11 3.02
N ASN A 103 2.08 -3.24 1.76
CA ASN A 103 2.91 -3.76 0.69
C ASN A 103 2.96 -2.72 -0.44
N HIS A 104 4.10 -2.09 -0.61
CA HIS A 104 4.38 -1.21 -1.74
C HIS A 104 5.28 -1.96 -2.71
N SER A 105 4.73 -2.37 -3.85
CA SER A 105 5.45 -3.08 -4.92
C SER A 105 5.81 -2.10 -6.03
N ARG A 106 7.05 -2.16 -6.50
CA ARG A 106 7.56 -1.29 -7.56
C ARG A 106 8.27 -2.07 -8.65
N PHE A 107 8.15 -1.61 -9.87
CA PHE A 107 8.86 -2.16 -11.02
C PHE A 107 9.54 -1.04 -11.80
N TYR A 108 10.57 -1.43 -12.56
CA TYR A 108 11.24 -0.53 -13.46
C TYR A 108 10.52 -0.53 -14.81
N ASP A 109 9.96 0.60 -15.22
CA ASP A 109 9.27 0.74 -16.49
C ASP A 109 10.24 1.20 -17.57
N ASP A 110 10.83 0.22 -18.27
CA ASP A 110 11.75 0.43 -19.39
C ASP A 110 11.11 1.17 -20.56
N ASP A 111 9.82 0.97 -20.80
CA ASP A 111 9.18 1.36 -22.05
C ASP A 111 8.74 2.83 -22.06
N ARG A 112 8.10 3.28 -20.97
CA ARG A 112 7.39 4.58 -20.99
C ARG A 112 8.09 5.63 -20.17
N THR A 113 8.46 5.30 -18.94
CA THR A 113 8.94 6.29 -17.97
C THR A 113 10.45 6.22 -17.74
N HIS A 114 11.09 5.08 -18.06
CA HIS A 114 12.51 4.79 -17.81
C HIS A 114 12.89 5.03 -16.34
N ASP A 115 11.97 4.70 -15.44
CA ASP A 115 12.09 4.96 -14.02
C ASP A 115 11.32 3.92 -13.18
N TRP A 116 11.66 3.82 -11.90
CA TRP A 116 10.91 3.01 -10.93
C TRP A 116 9.56 3.63 -10.63
N ILE A 117 8.49 2.89 -10.87
CA ILE A 117 7.09 3.27 -10.60
C ILE A 117 6.37 2.15 -9.83
N ASP A 118 5.19 2.45 -9.30
CA ASP A 118 4.38 1.48 -8.57
C ASP A 118 3.88 0.40 -9.55
N SER A 119 3.98 -0.86 -9.15
CA SER A 119 3.46 -1.99 -9.91
C SER A 119 1.94 -2.09 -9.71
N PRO A 120 1.12 -1.83 -10.75
CA PRO A 120 -0.34 -1.74 -10.59
C PRO A 120 -0.99 -3.09 -10.25
N ASP A 121 -0.39 -4.21 -10.66
CA ASP A 121 -0.81 -5.57 -10.32
C ASP A 121 -0.06 -6.15 -9.11
N MET A 122 0.87 -5.37 -8.53
CA MET A 122 1.80 -5.82 -7.49
C MET A 122 2.60 -7.06 -7.89
N MET A 123 2.83 -7.28 -9.18
CA MET A 123 3.44 -8.51 -9.71
C MET A 123 2.68 -9.76 -9.27
N ILE A 124 1.35 -9.71 -9.23
CA ILE A 124 0.51 -10.88 -9.00
C ILE A 124 0.00 -11.34 -10.37
N GLU A 125 0.29 -12.60 -10.72
CA GLU A 125 -0.09 -13.16 -12.01
C GLU A 125 -1.62 -13.21 -12.18
N GLU A 126 -2.08 -13.21 -13.44
CA GLU A 126 -3.52 -13.28 -13.73
C GLU A 126 -4.09 -14.63 -13.28
N GLU A 127 -3.35 -15.73 -13.48
CA GLU A 127 -3.74 -17.06 -13.01
C GLU A 127 -3.94 -17.09 -11.48
N ASP A 128 -3.02 -16.51 -10.71
CA ASP A 128 -3.15 -16.45 -9.25
C ASP A 128 -4.40 -15.67 -8.82
N ARG A 129 -4.70 -14.57 -9.51
CA ARG A 129 -5.88 -13.74 -9.20
C ARG A 129 -7.18 -14.46 -9.51
N ASP A 130 -7.24 -15.18 -10.63
CA ASP A 130 -8.36 -16.02 -10.99
C ASP A 130 -8.58 -17.13 -9.94
N GLU A 131 -7.51 -17.80 -9.52
CA GLU A 131 -7.58 -18.83 -8.48
C GLU A 131 -8.05 -18.27 -7.13
N MET A 132 -7.53 -17.11 -6.70
CA MET A 132 -7.96 -16.43 -5.49
C MET A 132 -9.43 -16.00 -5.55
N TRP A 133 -9.90 -15.59 -6.72
CA TRP A 133 -11.30 -15.22 -6.93
C TRP A 133 -12.23 -16.43 -6.81
N GLU A 134 -11.89 -17.55 -7.46
CA GLU A 134 -12.68 -18.78 -7.40
C GLU A 134 -12.61 -19.46 -6.03
N ARG A 135 -11.43 -19.43 -5.41
CA ARG A 135 -11.11 -20.13 -4.16
C ARG A 135 -10.42 -19.17 -3.18
N PRO A 136 -11.20 -18.34 -2.45
CA PRO A 136 -10.64 -17.27 -1.60
C PRO A 136 -9.70 -17.71 -0.48
N PHE A 137 -9.69 -19.00 -0.14
CA PHE A 137 -8.78 -19.58 0.86
C PHE A 137 -7.37 -19.85 0.31
N LEU A 138 -7.17 -19.77 -1.01
CA LEU A 138 -5.84 -19.81 -1.63
C LEU A 138 -5.13 -18.46 -1.53
N ASN A 139 -5.88 -17.36 -1.34
CA ASN A 139 -5.29 -16.06 -1.07
C ASN A 139 -4.52 -16.11 0.27
N PRO A 140 -3.20 -15.84 0.30
CA PRO A 140 -2.41 -15.92 1.53
C PRO A 140 -2.93 -15.02 2.65
N LEU A 141 -3.57 -13.89 2.32
CA LEU A 141 -4.16 -12.97 3.30
C LEU A 141 -5.39 -13.58 4.01
N TYR A 142 -5.94 -14.70 3.52
CA TYR A 142 -7.11 -15.36 4.11
C TYR A 142 -6.93 -15.69 5.60
N VAL A 143 -5.71 -16.07 6.01
CA VAL A 143 -5.41 -16.46 7.40
C VAL A 143 -5.27 -15.27 8.34
N LEU A 144 -5.13 -14.04 7.83
CA LEU A 144 -4.86 -12.84 8.63
C LEU A 144 -6.13 -12.05 8.96
N ASP A 145 -6.29 -11.64 10.22
CA ASP A 145 -7.37 -10.76 10.66
C ASP A 145 -6.92 -9.29 10.69
N LEU A 146 -6.57 -8.78 9.51
CA LEU A 146 -6.12 -7.39 9.33
C LEU A 146 -7.22 -6.39 9.63
N GLU A 147 -6.87 -5.30 10.31
CA GLU A 147 -7.71 -4.10 10.47
C GLU A 147 -7.38 -3.02 9.43
N PHE A 148 -6.13 -2.99 8.96
CA PHE A 148 -5.64 -2.05 7.96
C PHE A 148 -4.83 -2.80 6.90
N ILE A 149 -5.07 -2.48 5.63
CA ILE A 149 -4.22 -2.94 4.54
C ILE A 149 -3.89 -1.76 3.60
N GLY A 150 -2.61 -1.57 3.29
CA GLY A 150 -2.14 -0.57 2.33
C GLY A 150 -1.42 -1.24 1.17
N LEU A 151 -1.96 -1.11 -0.04
CA LEU A 151 -1.46 -1.80 -1.23
C LEU A 151 -1.24 -0.80 -2.36
N SER A 152 -0.10 -0.91 -3.05
CA SER A 152 0.16 -0.13 -4.26
C SER A 152 -0.44 -0.79 -5.51
N CYS A 153 -1.75 -1.03 -5.50
CA CYS A 153 -2.45 -1.79 -6.53
C CYS A 153 -3.52 -0.95 -7.22
N ASP A 154 -3.70 -1.16 -8.52
CA ASP A 154 -4.78 -0.57 -9.29
C ASP A 154 -6.14 -1.00 -8.71
N PRO A 155 -7.09 -0.07 -8.49
CA PRO A 155 -8.40 -0.38 -7.92
C PRO A 155 -9.19 -1.47 -8.66
N THR A 156 -8.96 -1.65 -9.96
CA THR A 156 -9.65 -2.67 -10.74
C THR A 156 -9.20 -4.09 -10.39
N ILE A 157 -7.90 -4.26 -10.12
CA ILE A 157 -7.29 -5.53 -9.71
C ILE A 157 -7.52 -5.78 -8.22
N LEU A 158 -7.54 -4.71 -7.42
CA LEU A 158 -7.68 -4.78 -5.97
C LEU A 158 -8.97 -5.46 -5.48
N ILE A 159 -10.01 -5.51 -6.32
CA ILE A 159 -11.25 -6.25 -6.05
C ILE A 159 -10.95 -7.75 -5.87
N GLU A 160 -10.15 -8.34 -6.76
CA GLU A 160 -9.78 -9.76 -6.74
C GLU A 160 -8.91 -10.06 -5.51
N VAL A 161 -7.90 -9.22 -5.27
CA VAL A 161 -6.96 -9.34 -4.14
C VAL A 161 -7.66 -9.25 -2.78
N LEU A 162 -8.66 -8.37 -2.63
CA LEU A 162 -9.33 -8.16 -1.34
C LEU A 162 -10.61 -8.96 -1.16
N TYR A 163 -10.98 -9.81 -2.13
CA TYR A 163 -12.25 -10.55 -2.09
C TYR A 163 -12.40 -11.43 -0.84
N THR A 164 -11.29 -11.97 -0.34
CA THR A 164 -11.24 -12.77 0.90
C THR A 164 -11.86 -12.06 2.12
N PHE A 165 -11.71 -10.73 2.21
CA PHE A 165 -12.20 -9.94 3.34
C PHE A 165 -13.72 -9.72 3.31
N THR A 166 -14.42 -10.02 2.21
CA THR A 166 -15.89 -9.96 2.16
C THR A 166 -16.56 -10.96 3.13
N LYS A 167 -15.83 -12.00 3.55
CA LYS A 167 -16.26 -13.01 4.52
C LYS A 167 -15.77 -12.75 5.93
N LYS A 168 -14.97 -11.70 6.14
CA LYS A 168 -14.35 -11.36 7.41
C LYS A 168 -14.97 -10.08 7.97
N SER A 169 -14.78 -9.85 9.27
CA SER A 169 -15.27 -8.66 9.97
C SER A 169 -14.14 -7.86 10.63
N CYS A 170 -12.92 -8.01 10.12
CA CYS A 170 -11.71 -7.43 10.69
C CYS A 170 -11.27 -6.15 9.96
N LEU A 171 -11.36 -6.12 8.63
CA LEU A 171 -10.75 -5.05 7.81
C LEU A 171 -11.58 -3.77 7.87
N LYS A 172 -11.00 -2.70 8.41
CA LYS A 172 -11.64 -1.39 8.62
C LYS A 172 -11.17 -0.34 7.64
N VAL A 173 -9.89 -0.39 7.25
CA VAL A 173 -9.29 0.61 6.37
C VAL A 173 -8.52 -0.04 5.24
N ILE A 174 -8.78 0.40 4.01
CA ILE A 174 -7.98 0.08 2.83
C ILE A 174 -7.28 1.35 2.38
N HIS A 175 -5.96 1.29 2.23
CA HIS A 175 -5.17 2.34 1.60
C HIS A 175 -4.79 1.89 0.18
N VAL A 176 -5.41 2.53 -0.81
CA VAL A 176 -5.01 2.43 -2.22
C VAL A 176 -3.86 3.40 -2.42
N ARG A 177 -2.65 2.88 -2.28
CA ARG A 177 -1.42 3.67 -2.31
C ARG A 177 -1.01 3.92 -3.75
N GLN A 178 -0.75 5.17 -4.10
CA GLN A 178 -0.11 5.50 -5.37
C GLN A 178 0.91 6.60 -5.11
N SER A 179 2.19 6.30 -5.29
CA SER A 179 3.27 7.24 -5.09
C SER A 179 3.12 8.44 -6.01
N LYS A 180 3.54 9.61 -5.51
CA LYS A 180 3.44 10.86 -6.27
C LYS A 180 4.23 10.81 -7.56
N LYS A 181 5.34 10.07 -7.57
CA LYS A 181 6.18 9.86 -8.73
C LYS A 181 5.40 9.10 -9.82
N THR A 182 4.79 7.96 -9.48
CA THR A 182 3.94 7.19 -10.38
C THR A 182 2.77 8.01 -10.89
N ALA A 183 2.05 8.71 -10.01
CA ALA A 183 0.91 9.53 -10.41
C ALA A 183 1.29 10.64 -11.43
N ARG A 184 2.52 11.19 -11.35
CA ARG A 184 3.03 12.19 -12.31
C ARG A 184 3.44 11.58 -13.64
N LEU A 185 4.07 10.41 -13.61
CA LEU A 185 4.64 9.78 -14.80
C LEU A 185 3.62 8.95 -15.58
N ALA A 186 2.75 8.23 -14.88
CA ALA A 186 1.77 7.29 -15.43
C ALA A 186 0.30 7.76 -15.30
N GLY A 187 0.05 8.84 -14.55
CA GLY A 187 -1.30 9.34 -14.27
C GLY A 187 -1.91 8.75 -12.99
N SER A 188 -2.93 9.41 -12.45
CA SER A 188 -3.56 8.98 -11.19
C SER A 188 -4.58 7.86 -11.40
N TRP A 189 -4.54 6.86 -10.52
CA TRP A 189 -5.51 5.75 -10.51
C TRP A 189 -6.89 6.18 -10.00
N ALA A 190 -6.97 7.22 -9.16
CA ALA A 190 -8.24 7.72 -8.65
C ALA A 190 -8.73 8.99 -9.33
N ILE A 191 -7.85 9.90 -9.75
CA ILE A 191 -8.25 11.25 -10.18
C ILE A 191 -7.99 11.45 -11.68
N ALA A 192 -9.00 11.91 -12.40
CA ALA A 192 -8.91 12.29 -13.80
C ALA A 192 -9.19 13.79 -14.01
N SER A 193 -8.36 14.45 -14.82
CA SER A 193 -8.49 15.88 -15.17
C SER A 193 -9.58 16.16 -16.21
N ARG A 194 -10.16 15.11 -16.82
CA ARG A 194 -11.29 15.20 -17.74
C ARG A 194 -12.23 14.04 -17.47
N PRO A 195 -13.55 14.22 -17.66
CA PRO A 195 -14.46 13.10 -17.64
C PRO A 195 -14.06 12.15 -18.77
N SER A 196 -14.11 10.84 -18.52
CA SER A 196 -13.87 9.86 -19.58
C SER A 196 -14.91 10.09 -20.70
N ASN A 197 -14.46 10.09 -21.96
CA ASN A 197 -15.36 10.23 -23.12
C ASN A 197 -16.28 9.00 -23.30
N PHE A 198 -16.15 8.00 -22.43
CA PHE A 198 -16.88 6.75 -22.49
C PHE A 198 -18.24 6.91 -21.80
N THR A 199 -19.30 6.58 -22.53
CA THR A 199 -20.70 6.49 -22.07
C THR A 199 -20.96 5.33 -21.11
N THR A 200 -19.93 4.82 -20.43
CA THR A 200 -20.03 3.69 -19.52
C THR A 200 -20.84 4.09 -18.29
N TRP A 201 -21.87 3.31 -17.99
CA TRP A 201 -22.59 3.37 -16.72
C TRP A 201 -21.77 2.66 -15.62
N PRO A 202 -21.71 3.22 -14.40
CA PRO A 202 -22.18 4.55 -14.03
C PRO A 202 -21.28 5.66 -14.62
N GLY A 203 -21.90 6.78 -15.02
CA GLY A 203 -21.20 7.92 -15.64
C GLY A 203 -20.14 8.56 -14.73
N PRO A 204 -19.32 9.48 -15.27
CA PRO A 204 -18.15 10.04 -14.58
C PRO A 204 -18.55 10.64 -13.22
N VAL A 205 -17.83 10.26 -12.17
CA VAL A 205 -18.11 10.74 -10.82
C VAL A 205 -17.42 12.07 -10.64
N LEU A 206 -18.20 13.14 -10.72
CA LEU A 206 -17.71 14.45 -10.32
C LEU A 206 -17.43 14.40 -8.83
N LEU A 207 -16.18 14.69 -8.46
CA LEU A 207 -15.89 15.05 -7.09
C LEU A 207 -16.52 16.45 -6.90
N GLY A 208 -17.76 16.48 -6.38
CA GLY A 208 -18.57 17.69 -6.29
C GLY A 208 -17.93 18.69 -5.35
N PHE A 209 -17.51 19.84 -5.86
CA PHE A 209 -16.91 20.90 -5.08
C PHE A 209 -17.53 22.25 -5.46
N GLU A 210 -17.87 23.05 -4.45
CA GLU A 210 -18.40 24.42 -4.58
C GLU A 210 -17.27 25.48 -4.64
N ASP A 211 -16.06 25.10 -5.05
CA ASP A 211 -14.96 26.05 -5.19
C ASP A 211 -14.95 26.61 -6.62
N ASP A 212 -15.28 27.91 -6.77
CA ASP A 212 -15.26 28.78 -7.96
C ASP A 212 -15.66 28.14 -9.31
N GLU A 213 -16.58 28.78 -10.06
CA GLU A 213 -16.94 28.35 -11.43
C GLU A 213 -15.71 28.16 -12.36
N ASP A 214 -14.59 28.80 -12.04
CA ASP A 214 -13.31 28.74 -12.77
C ASP A 214 -12.37 27.60 -12.34
N SER A 215 -12.67 26.82 -11.29
CA SER A 215 -11.81 25.72 -10.89
C SER A 215 -11.98 24.48 -11.79
N PRO A 216 -10.88 23.79 -12.17
CA PRO A 216 -10.99 22.61 -13.02
C PRO A 216 -11.68 21.48 -12.25
N LYS A 217 -12.86 21.08 -12.75
CA LYS A 217 -13.62 19.94 -12.24
C LYS A 217 -12.77 18.67 -12.27
N GLN A 218 -12.64 18.01 -11.12
CA GLN A 218 -11.96 16.73 -10.97
C GLN A 218 -12.97 15.58 -10.95
N TYR A 219 -12.63 14.50 -11.64
CA TYR A 219 -13.46 13.31 -11.72
C TYR A 219 -12.73 12.12 -11.12
N LEU A 220 -13.49 11.15 -10.61
CA LEU A 220 -12.90 9.85 -10.36
C LEU A 220 -12.63 9.12 -11.68
N ASN A 221 -11.45 8.51 -11.78
CA ASN A 221 -11.09 7.63 -12.88
C ASN A 221 -11.95 6.36 -12.84
N ASN A 222 -12.41 5.84 -13.98
CA ASN A 222 -13.51 4.86 -14.10
C ASN A 222 -13.35 3.59 -13.22
N GLY A 223 -12.13 3.11 -12.97
CA GLY A 223 -11.90 1.94 -12.12
C GLY A 223 -12.18 2.19 -10.64
N PHE A 224 -11.93 3.42 -10.17
CA PHE A 224 -11.99 3.77 -8.76
C PHE A 224 -13.43 3.76 -8.19
N PRO A 225 -14.45 4.35 -8.85
CA PRO A 225 -15.84 4.25 -8.41
C PRO A 225 -16.35 2.81 -8.34
N ARG A 226 -15.98 1.97 -9.31
CA ARG A 226 -16.39 0.56 -9.33
C ARG A 226 -15.83 -0.18 -8.12
N PHE A 227 -14.57 0.08 -7.78
CA PHE A 227 -13.95 -0.44 -6.57
C PHE A 227 -14.68 0.05 -5.30
N LEU A 228 -14.95 1.35 -5.17
CA LEU A 228 -15.66 1.91 -4.02
C LEU A 228 -17.08 1.37 -3.88
N GLU A 229 -17.82 1.25 -4.99
CA GLU A 229 -19.16 0.68 -5.02
C GLU A 229 -19.12 -0.76 -4.54
N TRP A 230 -18.26 -1.61 -5.10
CA TRP A 230 -18.08 -2.98 -4.64
C TRP A 230 -17.71 -3.04 -3.15
N ALA A 231 -16.71 -2.25 -2.71
CA ALA A 231 -16.20 -2.31 -1.35
C ALA A 231 -17.25 -1.91 -0.30
N PHE A 232 -18.05 -0.88 -0.60
CA PHE A 232 -19.09 -0.35 0.29
C PHE A 232 -20.51 -0.88 -0.01
N GLU A 233 -20.67 -1.83 -0.92
CA GLU A 233 -21.96 -2.50 -1.13
C GLU A 233 -22.27 -3.54 -0.05
N PRO A 234 -23.53 -3.99 0.08
CA PRO A 234 -23.93 -5.02 1.06
C PRO A 234 -23.17 -6.36 0.92
N HIS A 235 -22.71 -6.68 -0.28
CA HIS A 235 -21.93 -7.89 -0.58
C HIS A 235 -20.41 -7.64 -0.60
N GLY A 236 -19.98 -6.40 -0.35
CA GLY A 236 -18.59 -6.00 -0.22
C GLY A 236 -17.99 -6.34 1.15
N ILE A 237 -17.11 -5.47 1.64
CA ILE A 237 -16.42 -5.65 2.92
C ILE A 237 -17.24 -4.98 4.01
N LYS A 238 -17.91 -5.79 4.83
CA LYS A 238 -18.90 -5.30 5.81
C LYS A 238 -18.27 -4.46 6.93
N SER A 239 -17.08 -4.84 7.38
CA SER A 239 -16.34 -4.10 8.42
C SER A 239 -15.65 -2.84 7.92
N LEU A 240 -15.66 -2.59 6.61
CA LEU A 240 -14.93 -1.47 6.02
C LEU A 240 -15.57 -0.15 6.39
N GLU A 241 -14.79 0.70 7.03
CA GLU A 241 -15.14 2.05 7.45
C GLU A 241 -14.63 3.07 6.42
N TYR A 242 -13.38 2.92 5.99
CA TYR A 242 -12.70 3.89 5.14
C TYR A 242 -11.90 3.25 3.99
N VAL A 243 -11.93 3.93 2.84
CA VAL A 243 -10.93 3.76 1.79
C VAL A 243 -10.14 5.05 1.71
N VAL A 244 -8.83 4.97 1.80
CA VAL A 244 -7.91 6.10 1.66
C VAL A 244 -7.16 5.95 0.35
N PHE A 245 -7.02 7.02 -0.42
CA PHE A 245 -6.23 7.05 -1.63
C PHE A 245 -5.14 8.10 -1.54
N GLY A 246 -3.97 7.77 -2.07
CA GLY A 246 -2.88 8.71 -2.28
C GLY A 246 -1.58 8.28 -1.60
N ASP A 247 -0.70 9.25 -1.39
CA ASP A 247 0.64 9.06 -0.84
C ASP A 247 0.84 10.01 0.35
N PHE A 248 0.83 9.42 1.53
CA PHE A 248 0.90 10.11 2.82
C PHE A 248 2.32 10.18 3.36
N ALA A 249 3.30 9.55 2.72
CA ALA A 249 4.69 9.59 3.17
C ALA A 249 5.24 11.03 3.28
N ARG A 250 4.64 11.99 2.56
CA ARG A 250 4.93 13.43 2.68
C ARG A 250 3.68 14.32 2.55
N PRO A 251 2.98 14.64 3.64
CA PRO A 251 1.79 15.50 3.57
C PRO A 251 2.12 16.94 3.15
N GLU A 252 3.31 17.44 3.48
CA GLU A 252 3.69 18.86 3.32
C GLU A 252 3.83 19.35 1.88
N ARG A 253 3.95 18.44 0.90
CA ARG A 253 4.38 18.84 -0.45
C ARG A 253 3.24 19.00 -1.47
N TYR A 254 2.11 18.28 -1.34
CA TYR A 254 1.03 18.30 -2.34
C TYR A 254 -0.32 17.80 -1.77
N LEU A 255 -1.15 18.71 -1.24
CA LEU A 255 -2.46 18.42 -0.59
C LEU A 255 -3.57 17.96 -1.55
N SER A 256 -3.33 17.89 -2.86
CA SER A 256 -4.40 17.79 -3.88
C SER A 256 -4.68 16.40 -4.42
N LEU A 257 -4.02 15.35 -3.91
CA LEU A 257 -4.18 13.98 -4.41
C LEU A 257 -4.64 12.97 -3.35
N ASN A 258 -4.70 13.39 -2.09
CA ASN A 258 -5.13 12.51 -1.00
C ASN A 258 -6.64 12.61 -0.82
N LEU A 259 -7.31 11.46 -0.84
CA LEU A 259 -8.76 11.36 -0.71
C LEU A 259 -9.11 10.32 0.34
N LEU A 260 -10.11 10.64 1.16
CA LEU A 260 -10.74 9.72 2.08
C LEU A 260 -12.15 9.44 1.62
N PHE A 261 -12.56 8.17 1.58
CA PHE A 261 -13.91 7.75 1.24
C PHE A 261 -14.49 6.97 2.39
N CYS A 262 -15.79 7.17 2.63
CA CYS A 262 -16.54 6.39 3.61
C CYS A 262 -17.92 6.06 3.06
N ARG A 263 -18.56 5.09 3.71
CA ARG A 263 -19.92 4.67 3.38
C ARG A 263 -20.90 5.83 3.53
N ASN A 264 -21.86 5.90 2.63
CA ASN A 264 -22.89 6.92 2.59
C ASN A 264 -24.26 6.26 2.71
N GLU A 265 -24.87 6.37 3.89
CA GLU A 265 -26.16 5.75 4.16
C GLU A 265 -27.31 6.64 3.67
N GLY A 266 -28.06 6.17 2.68
CA GLY A 266 -29.32 6.81 2.26
C GLY A 266 -29.23 7.78 1.08
N GLU A 267 -28.09 7.88 0.39
CA GLU A 267 -27.95 8.67 -0.84
C GLU A 267 -27.93 7.80 -2.11
N THR A 268 -27.89 8.45 -3.28
CA THR A 268 -27.86 7.78 -4.59
C THR A 268 -26.58 6.96 -4.85
N ARG A 269 -25.49 7.25 -4.13
CA ARG A 269 -24.24 6.48 -4.15
C ARG A 269 -23.94 5.93 -2.76
N VAL A 270 -23.36 4.74 -2.71
CA VAL A 270 -23.00 4.03 -1.46
C VAL A 270 -21.80 4.62 -0.73
N PHE A 271 -21.12 5.62 -1.33
CA PHE A 271 -19.94 6.26 -0.78
C PHE A 271 -20.00 7.79 -0.90
N ARG A 272 -19.23 8.47 -0.04
CA ARG A 272 -18.94 9.91 -0.12
C ARG A 272 -17.44 10.15 -0.03
N ALA A 273 -16.94 11.18 -0.73
CA ALA A 273 -15.54 11.58 -0.71
C ALA A 273 -15.30 12.75 0.25
N ILE A 274 -14.18 12.73 0.98
CA ILE A 274 -13.74 13.75 1.93
C ILE A 274 -12.31 14.14 1.54
N LYS A 275 -12.11 15.40 1.13
CA LYS A 275 -10.78 15.93 0.81
C LYS A 275 -9.96 16.21 2.07
N GLU A 276 -8.65 16.08 1.94
CA GLU A 276 -7.69 16.53 2.96
C GLU A 276 -7.81 18.03 3.25
N SER A 277 -8.05 18.88 2.23
CA SER A 277 -8.28 20.32 2.41
C SER A 277 -9.50 20.66 3.28
N SER A 278 -10.44 19.72 3.38
CA SER A 278 -11.65 19.82 4.19
C SER A 278 -11.57 18.87 5.39
N ALA A 279 -10.36 18.69 5.94
CA ALA A 279 -10.07 17.74 7.02
C ALA A 279 -11.04 17.89 8.22
N GLY A 280 -12.03 17.00 8.24
CA GLY A 280 -12.99 16.83 9.32
C GLY A 280 -12.49 15.91 10.44
N PRO A 281 -13.35 15.61 11.42
CA PRO A 281 -13.07 14.63 12.48
C PRO A 281 -12.63 13.27 11.94
N GLU A 282 -13.22 12.79 10.84
CA GLU A 282 -12.91 11.50 10.22
C GLU A 282 -11.45 11.44 9.76
N TRP A 283 -10.97 12.49 9.08
CA TRP A 283 -9.57 12.63 8.67
C TRP A 283 -8.62 12.58 9.87
N LYS A 284 -8.95 13.30 10.94
CA LYS A 284 -8.13 13.34 12.16
C LYS A 284 -8.09 11.98 12.86
N GLN A 285 -9.20 11.25 12.87
CA GLN A 285 -9.26 9.91 13.43
C GLN A 285 -8.39 8.94 12.63
N VAL A 286 -8.56 8.90 11.30
CA VAL A 286 -7.79 8.01 10.42
C VAL A 286 -6.29 8.27 10.54
N MET A 287 -5.87 9.54 10.51
CA MET A 287 -4.46 9.89 10.67
C MET A 287 -3.91 9.58 12.07
N LYS A 288 -4.74 9.70 13.12
CA LYS A 288 -4.33 9.37 14.49
C LYS A 288 -4.12 7.87 14.68
N GLU A 289 -5.01 7.05 14.11
CA GLU A 289 -5.05 5.60 14.33
C GLU A 289 -4.16 4.84 13.34
N TYR A 290 -4.11 5.28 12.08
CA TYR A 290 -3.42 4.59 10.99
C TYR A 290 -2.29 5.42 10.36
N GLY A 291 -1.93 6.57 10.95
CA GLY A 291 -0.92 7.47 10.40
C GLY A 291 0.43 6.79 10.14
N ASN A 292 0.89 5.93 11.06
CA ASN A 292 2.15 5.21 10.88
C ASN A 292 2.13 4.32 9.62
N ALA A 293 1.03 3.58 9.41
CA ALA A 293 0.88 2.73 8.23
C ALA A 293 0.66 3.53 6.94
N LEU A 294 -0.07 4.64 7.00
CA LEU A 294 -0.28 5.51 5.84
C LEU A 294 1.04 6.15 5.37
N MET A 295 1.90 6.56 6.32
CA MET A 295 3.14 7.28 6.06
C MET A 295 4.38 6.38 5.85
N SER A 296 4.24 5.06 5.99
CA SER A 296 5.36 4.12 5.89
C SER A 296 5.96 4.09 4.47
N CYS A 297 7.17 3.53 4.34
CA CYS A 297 7.85 3.29 3.08
C CYS A 297 8.05 4.55 2.20
N PRO A 298 8.59 5.66 2.74
CA PRO A 298 8.70 6.92 2.01
C PRO A 298 9.67 6.83 0.82
N LEU A 299 9.21 7.08 -0.41
CA LEU A 299 10.07 7.03 -1.60
C LEU A 299 10.94 8.27 -1.83
N GLU A 300 10.53 9.42 -1.31
CA GLU A 300 11.33 10.64 -1.42
C GLU A 300 12.27 10.75 -0.21
N PRO A 301 13.58 11.05 -0.39
CA PRO A 301 14.55 11.14 0.70
C PRO A 301 14.29 12.36 1.59
N PRO A 302 14.45 12.27 2.93
CA PRO A 302 14.02 13.28 3.92
C PRO A 302 14.43 14.71 3.55
N PHE A 303 15.60 14.87 2.92
CA PHE A 303 16.17 16.13 2.48
C PHE A 303 16.45 16.14 0.98
N GLN A 304 16.26 17.30 0.32
CA GLN A 304 16.88 17.51 -1.00
C GLN A 304 18.39 17.53 -0.80
N VAL A 305 19.09 16.52 -1.29
CA VAL A 305 20.54 16.63 -1.48
C VAL A 305 20.74 17.75 -2.49
N PRO A 306 21.50 18.82 -2.17
CA PRO A 306 21.82 19.86 -3.13
C PRO A 306 22.40 19.19 -4.37
N ARG A 307 21.83 19.48 -5.55
CA ARG A 307 22.42 18.98 -6.80
C ARG A 307 23.89 19.41 -6.81
N PRO A 308 24.86 18.48 -6.97
CA PRO A 308 26.23 18.89 -7.15
C PRO A 308 26.25 19.83 -8.35
N ASN A 309 26.78 21.03 -8.14
CA ASN A 309 27.00 21.97 -9.23
C ASN A 309 27.82 21.22 -10.30
N ALA A 310 27.24 21.05 -11.49
CA ALA A 310 27.97 20.49 -12.61
C ALA A 310 29.21 21.36 -12.87
N PRO A 311 30.38 20.75 -13.12
CA PRO A 311 31.62 21.48 -13.38
C PRO A 311 31.55 22.33 -14.66
#